data_AF-A0A2V8Y5Z1-F1
#
_entry.id   AF-A0A2V8Y5Z1-F1
#
_cell.length_a   1.000
_cell.length_b   1.000
_cell.length_c   1.000
_cell.angle_alpha   90.00
_cell.angle_beta   90.00
_cell.angle_gamma   90.00
#
_symmetry.space_group_name_H-M   'P 1'
#
loop_
_entity.id
_entity.type
_entity.pdbx_description
1 polymer ?
#
loop_
_entity_poly.entity_id
_entity_poly.type
_entity_poly.pdbx_seq_one_letter_code
_entity_poly.pdbx_strand_id
1 'polypeptide(L)'
;MGRLEEFGRRIDEEVAKLKQIHSFEDFGKRVDEELTRLKALLKEDIAPETEKRTAQFLREVSEKLGEAASWLEERNAARNSQKAQKSSKS
;
A
#
# COMPACT_ATOMS: atom_id res chain seq x y z
N MET A 1 4.72 -25.18 0.19
CA MET A 1 4.19 -23.85 -0.20
C MET A 1 5.38 -22.96 -0.47
N GLY A 2 5.36 -22.15 -1.54
CA GLY A 2 6.51 -21.36 -1.96
C GLY A 2 6.67 -20.07 -1.13
N ARG A 3 7.92 -19.62 -0.91
CA ARG A 3 8.22 -18.38 -0.13
C ARG A 3 7.53 -17.13 -0.69
N LEU A 4 7.26 -17.09 -1.99
CA LEU A 4 6.50 -16.00 -2.65
C LEU A 4 5.01 -15.99 -2.30
N GLU A 5 4.37 -17.16 -2.19
CA GLU A 5 2.97 -17.25 -1.75
C GLU A 5 2.83 -16.85 -0.27
N GLU A 6 3.85 -17.16 0.53
CA GLU A 6 3.94 -16.77 1.93
C GLU A 6 4.14 -15.26 2.08
N PHE A 7 4.95 -14.64 1.21
CA PHE A 7 5.09 -13.19 1.12
C PHE A 7 3.77 -12.51 0.72
N GLY A 8 3.06 -13.03 -0.28
CA GLY A 8 1.76 -12.50 -0.70
C GLY A 8 0.73 -12.52 0.44
N ARG A 9 0.60 -13.64 1.15
CA ARG A 9 -0.30 -13.75 2.32
C ARG A 9 0.07 -12.79 3.44
N ARG A 10 1.36 -12.59 3.67
CA ARG A 10 1.87 -11.70 4.73
C ARG A 10 1.65 -10.23 4.39
N ILE A 11 1.75 -9.86 3.11
CA ILE A 11 1.38 -8.52 2.63
C ILE A 11 -0.10 -8.24 2.90
N ASP A 12 -1.00 -9.19 2.58
CA ASP A 12 -2.44 -9.01 2.83
C ASP A 12 -2.75 -8.81 4.33
N GLU A 13 -2.08 -9.55 5.21
CA GLU A 13 -2.19 -9.38 6.67
C GLU A 13 -1.62 -8.04 7.16
N GLU A 14 -0.47 -7.63 6.66
CA GLU A 14 0.15 -6.36 7.05
C GLU A 14 -0.68 -5.17 6.53
N VAL A 15 -1.25 -5.25 5.33
CA VAL A 15 -2.22 -4.28 4.80
C VAL A 15 -3.47 -4.20 5.67
N ALA A 16 -3.96 -5.34 6.18
CA ALA A 16 -5.08 -5.35 7.13
C ALA A 16 -4.72 -4.66 8.46
N LYS A 17 -3.49 -4.83 8.97
CA LYS A 17 -2.99 -4.15 10.18
C LYS A 17 -2.77 -2.66 9.95
N LEU A 18 -2.29 -2.27 8.77
CA LEU A 18 -2.14 -0.87 8.37
C LEU A 18 -3.48 -0.11 8.42
N LYS A 19 -4.62 -0.79 8.14
CA LYS A 19 -5.97 -0.20 8.29
C LYS A 19 -6.38 0.10 9.73
N GLN A 20 -5.68 -0.44 10.74
CA GLN A 20 -5.95 -0.21 12.17
C GLN A 20 -5.00 0.82 12.82
N ILE A 21 -4.05 1.38 12.08
CA ILE A 21 -3.10 2.35 12.64
C ILE A 21 -3.77 3.71 12.80
N HIS A 22 -3.66 4.28 14.00
CA HIS A 22 -4.26 5.57 14.37
C HIS A 22 -3.36 6.79 14.04
N SER A 23 -2.08 6.57 13.69
CA SER A 23 -1.09 7.60 13.36
C SER A 23 -0.51 7.42 11.96
N PHE A 24 -0.53 8.48 11.14
CA PHE A 24 0.07 8.47 9.80
C PHE A 24 1.60 8.22 9.83
N GLU A 25 2.27 8.58 10.92
CA GLU A 25 3.70 8.39 11.12
C GLU A 25 4.06 6.90 11.31
N ASP A 26 3.28 6.18 12.12
CA ASP A 26 3.44 4.74 12.33
C ASP A 26 3.12 3.94 11.07
N PHE A 27 2.15 4.41 10.28
CA PHE A 27 1.82 3.85 8.97
C PHE A 27 3.00 4.02 8.00
N GLY A 28 3.55 5.24 7.91
CA GLY A 28 4.70 5.53 7.04
C GLY A 28 5.92 4.70 7.38
N LYS A 29 6.25 4.60 8.68
CA LYS A 29 7.40 3.81 9.15
C LYS A 29 7.26 2.32 8.81
N ARG A 30 6.06 1.76 8.97
CA ARG A 30 5.81 0.34 8.69
C ARG A 30 5.85 0.03 7.19
N VAL A 31 5.35 0.95 6.35
CA VAL A 31 5.47 0.84 4.89
C VAL A 31 6.95 0.89 4.48
N ASP A 32 7.75 1.80 5.03
CA ASP A 32 9.18 1.89 4.75
C ASP A 32 9.97 0.65 5.16
N GLU A 33 9.65 0.06 6.32
CA GLU A 33 10.25 -1.19 6.78
C GLU A 33 9.95 -2.37 5.83
N GLU A 34 8.71 -2.48 5.35
CA GLU A 34 8.32 -3.53 4.41
C GLU A 34 8.90 -3.29 3.00
N LEU A 35 9.01 -2.04 2.54
CA LEU A 35 9.71 -1.70 1.29
C LEU A 35 11.20 -2.06 1.36
N THR A 36 11.83 -1.85 2.52
CA THR A 36 13.23 -2.21 2.75
C THR A 36 13.42 -3.72 2.68
N ARG A 37 12.51 -4.50 3.29
CA ARG A 37 12.52 -5.98 3.23
C ARG A 37 12.28 -6.49 1.82
N LEU A 38 11.34 -5.88 1.08
CA LEU A 38 11.10 -6.18 -0.31
C LEU A 38 12.37 -5.97 -1.13
N LYS A 39 13.06 -4.84 -0.98
CA LYS A 39 14.31 -4.56 -1.69
C LYS A 39 15.41 -5.58 -1.39
N ALA A 40 15.50 -6.07 -0.15
CA ALA A 40 16.42 -7.14 0.22
C ALA A 40 16.08 -8.46 -0.49
N LEU A 41 14.80 -8.87 -0.49
CA LEU A 41 14.31 -10.05 -1.19
C LEU A 41 14.58 -9.98 -2.70
N LEU A 42 14.36 -8.82 -3.32
CA LEU A 42 14.61 -8.61 -4.75
C LEU A 42 16.10 -8.75 -5.10
N LYS A 43 16.99 -8.37 -4.18
CA LYS A 43 18.45 -8.37 -4.40
C LYS A 43 19.07 -9.75 -4.15
N GLU A 44 18.54 -10.51 -3.20
CA GLU A 44 19.14 -11.76 -2.74
C GLU A 44 18.57 -13.00 -3.43
N ASP A 45 17.29 -12.97 -3.83
CA ASP A 45 16.54 -14.20 -4.16
C ASP A 45 15.89 -14.20 -5.55
N ILE A 46 16.17 -13.19 -6.40
CA ILE A 46 15.65 -13.14 -7.76
C ILE A 46 16.70 -13.65 -8.75
N ALA A 47 16.40 -14.82 -9.32
CA ALA A 47 17.13 -15.34 -10.45
C ALA A 47 16.85 -14.46 -11.70
N PRO A 48 17.83 -14.27 -12.60
CA PRO A 48 17.70 -13.43 -13.80
C PRO A 48 16.44 -13.75 -14.63
N GLU A 49 16.04 -15.02 -14.67
CA GLU A 49 14.86 -15.48 -15.42
C GLU A 49 13.53 -14.95 -14.84
N THR A 50 13.52 -14.55 -13.57
CA THR A 50 12.32 -14.08 -12.85
C THR A 50 12.25 -12.56 -12.68
N GLU A 51 13.36 -11.84 -12.91
CA GLU A 51 13.44 -10.38 -12.78
C GLU A 51 12.34 -9.65 -13.54
N LYS A 52 12.10 -10.03 -14.80
CA LYS A 52 11.09 -9.39 -15.65
C LYS A 52 9.67 -9.54 -15.08
N ARG A 53 9.35 -10.73 -14.58
CA ARG A 53 8.03 -11.02 -14.00
C ARG A 53 7.85 -10.29 -12.67
N THR A 54 8.89 -10.22 -11.86
CA THR A 54 8.86 -9.48 -10.61
C THR A 54 8.73 -7.97 -10.86
N ALA A 55 9.43 -7.42 -11.84
CA ALA A 55 9.30 -6.02 -12.23
C ALA A 55 7.86 -5.69 -12.71
N GLN A 56 7.22 -6.59 -13.45
CA GLN A 56 5.81 -6.44 -13.84
C GLN A 56 4.88 -6.47 -12.63
N PHE A 57 5.05 -7.44 -11.73
CA PHE A 57 4.27 -7.54 -10.50
C PHE A 57 4.39 -6.27 -9.63
N LEU A 58 5.60 -5.72 -9.48
CA LEU A 58 5.81 -4.49 -8.72
C LEU A 58 5.07 -3.28 -9.33
N ARG A 59 4.98 -3.22 -10.66
CA ARG A 59 4.20 -2.17 -11.34
C ARG A 59 2.70 -2.31 -11.07
N GLU A 60 2.16 -3.53 -11.17
CA GLU A 60 0.74 -3.79 -10.86
C GLU A 60 0.39 -3.44 -9.40
N VAL A 61 1.29 -3.75 -8.45
CA VAL A 61 1.11 -3.37 -7.05
C VAL A 61 1.13 -1.84 -6.89
N SER A 62 2.04 -1.15 -7.58
CA SER A 62 2.08 0.32 -7.56
C SER A 62 0.79 0.96 -8.08
N GLU A 63 0.18 0.40 -9.13
CA GLU A 63 -1.10 0.88 -9.66
C GLU A 63 -2.22 0.73 -8.63
N LYS A 64 -2.32 -0.43 -7.97
CA LYS A 64 -3.31 -0.67 -6.89
C LYS A 64 -3.14 0.27 -5.71
N LEU A 65 -1.90 0.59 -5.32
CA LEU A 65 -1.63 1.58 -4.28
C LEU A 65 -2.05 2.98 -4.74
N GLY A 66 -1.86 3.33 -6.01
CA GLY A 66 -2.35 4.56 -6.61
C GLY A 66 -3.88 4.66 -6.58
N GLU A 67 -4.59 3.61 -6.98
CA GLU A 67 -6.05 3.55 -6.90
C GLU A 67 -6.57 3.74 -5.47
N ALA A 68 -5.93 3.09 -4.49
CA ALA A 68 -6.28 3.24 -3.08
C ALA A 68 -6.07 4.68 -2.57
N ALA A 69 -5.00 5.36 -3.03
CA ALA A 69 -4.77 6.76 -2.72
C ALA A 69 -5.86 7.67 -3.32
N SER A 70 -6.19 7.50 -4.60
CA SER A 70 -7.26 8.24 -5.27
C SER A 70 -8.60 8.11 -4.53
N TRP A 71 -8.95 6.91 -4.09
CA TRP A 71 -10.17 6.70 -3.29
C TRP A 71 -10.17 7.47 -1.96
N LEU A 72 -9.03 7.57 -1.28
CA LEU A 72 -8.90 8.35 -0.05
C LEU A 72 -9.05 9.85 -0.32
N GLU A 73 -8.46 10.34 -1.42
CA GLU A 73 -8.57 11.74 -1.85
C GLU A 73 -10.02 12.12 -2.17
N GLU A 74 -10.73 11.29 -2.93
CA GLU A 74 -12.15 11.47 -3.23
C GLU A 74 -13.00 11.49 -1.96
N ARG A 75 -12.76 10.56 -1.03
CA ARG A 75 -13.45 10.51 0.26
C ARG A 75 -13.21 11.76 1.09
N ASN A 76 -12.00 12.32 1.06
CA ASN A 76 -11.66 13.55 1.76
C ASN A 76 -12.36 14.76 1.11
N ALA A 77 -12.34 14.86 -0.21
CA ALA A 77 -13.02 15.90 -0.97
C ALA A 77 -14.53 15.92 -0.72
N ALA A 78 -15.16 14.74 -0.69
CA ALA A 78 -16.58 14.58 -0.38
C ALA A 78 -16.92 15.05 1.05
N ARG A 79 -16.09 14.70 2.05
CA ARG A 79 -16.26 15.15 3.44
C ARG A 79 -16.12 16.65 3.59
N ASN A 80 -15.13 17.27 2.92
CA ASN A 80 -14.94 18.71 2.96
C ASN A 80 -16.11 19.47 2.33
N SER A 81 -16.66 18.95 1.23
CA SER A 81 -17.84 19.52 0.57
C SER A 81 -19.09 19.49 1.46
N GLN A 82 -19.31 18.38 2.17
CA GLN A 82 -20.40 18.25 3.15
C GLN A 82 -20.23 19.18 4.36
N LYS A 83 -18.99 19.39 4.82
CA LYS A 83 -18.69 20.30 5.93
C LYS A 83 -18.97 21.76 5.55
N ALA A 84 -18.59 22.17 4.32
CA ALA A 84 -18.84 23.50 3.79
C ALA A 84 -20.35 23.81 3.63
N GLN A 85 -21.15 22.83 3.16
CA GLN A 85 -22.61 22.98 3.05
C GLN A 85 -23.34 23.09 4.40
N LYS A 86 -22.80 22.47 5.47
CA LYS A 86 -23.36 22.62 6.82
C LYS A 86 -23.04 23.98 7.43
N SER A 87 -21.84 24.52 7.20
CA SER A 87 -21.46 25.85 7.70
C SER A 87 -22.14 27.01 6.99
N SER A 88 -22.61 26.84 5.75
CA SER A 88 -23.37 27.88 5.02
C SER A 88 -24.87 27.91 5.36
N LYS A 89 -25.34 26.97 6.19
CA LYS A 89 -26.75 26.78 6.58
C LYS A 89 -27.00 27.06 8.06
N SER A 90 -25.97 27.45 8.81
CA SER A 90 -26.01 27.94 10.20
C SER A 90 -25.70 29.43 10.21
#